data_AF-A0A9E2Z7Z3-F1
#
_entry.id   AF-A0A9E2Z7Z3-F1
#
_cell.length_a   1.000
_cell.length_b   1.000
_cell.length_c   1.000
_cell.angle_alpha   90.00
_cell.angle_beta   90.00
_cell.angle_gamma   90.00
#
_symmetry.space_group_name_H-M   'P 1'
#
loop_
_entity.id
_entity.type
_entity.pdbx_description
1 polymer ?
#
loop_
_entity_poly.entity_id
_entity_poly.type
_entity_poly.pdbx_seq_one_letter_code
_entity_poly.pdbx_strand_id
1 'polypeptide(L)'
;MIPRTRAAWHGLTTTALVLAVCAVVAAFAFGALVRARAELSPLTGRTRGEVTGVDQKVWTVDVSWVLSSGRRVAATVPLEAPPPETGVAVLVAYDPANPSHAVIPGAALVAEADRASGELLFVLVVMVLVAVISAWRAATRVRLPRRHVESVSMRRIRVQKGLLARSWLETERTPRRWIPVYFDPSLVVLATPSPVRLYGDPWRDRLVAAEIAGTVLYPSGPVTKAEPRGRRVDNPSQVDDSVRSRAVTTRGAVRQTRADAALVVPAPLVGLLWSYVDGGGFPSWLAATLISAALALWLAALRGSDPS
;
A
#
# COMPACT_ATOMS: atom_id res chain seq x y z
N MET A 1 -13.04 -4.39 23.77
CA MET A 1 -14.23 -4.50 22.87
C MET A 1 -13.82 -4.12 21.46
N ILE A 2 -13.55 -5.10 20.60
CA ILE A 2 -13.32 -4.84 19.17
C ILE A 2 -14.69 -4.53 18.54
N PRO A 3 -14.85 -3.43 17.79
CA PRO A 3 -16.13 -3.12 17.15
C PRO A 3 -16.50 -4.24 16.18
N ARG A 4 -17.59 -4.98 16.47
CA ARG A 4 -18.16 -6.07 15.65
C ARG A 4 -18.77 -5.57 14.32
N THR A 5 -18.32 -4.44 13.80
CA THR A 5 -18.83 -3.84 12.56
C THR A 5 -18.07 -4.39 11.36
N ARG A 6 -18.78 -4.67 10.26
CA ARG A 6 -18.17 -5.12 8.99
C ARG A 6 -17.05 -4.19 8.53
N ALA A 7 -17.24 -2.89 8.69
CA ALA A 7 -16.25 -1.87 8.33
C ALA A 7 -14.91 -2.04 9.07
N ALA A 8 -14.96 -2.33 10.37
CA ALA A 8 -13.77 -2.58 11.18
C ALA A 8 -13.04 -3.84 10.71
N TRP A 9 -13.79 -4.93 10.46
CA TRP A 9 -13.22 -6.16 9.90
C TRP A 9 -12.58 -5.92 8.55
N HIS A 10 -13.25 -5.25 7.62
CA HIS A 10 -12.71 -4.96 6.30
C HIS A 10 -11.45 -4.07 6.34
N GLY A 11 -11.43 -3.06 7.23
CA GLY A 11 -10.24 -2.25 7.46
C GLY A 11 -9.09 -3.04 8.07
N LEU A 12 -9.37 -3.94 9.02
CA LEU A 12 -8.36 -4.82 9.62
C LEU A 12 -7.82 -5.84 8.62
N THR A 13 -8.68 -6.48 7.81
CA THR A 13 -8.25 -7.47 6.82
C THR A 13 -7.40 -6.84 5.72
N THR A 14 -7.77 -5.66 5.23
CA THR A 14 -6.96 -4.96 4.23
C THR A 14 -5.66 -4.41 4.82
N THR A 15 -5.65 -3.96 6.07
CA THR A 15 -4.40 -3.61 6.79
C THR A 15 -3.50 -4.83 6.94
N ALA A 16 -4.05 -5.95 7.41
CA ALA A 16 -3.31 -7.20 7.56
C ALA A 16 -2.76 -7.72 6.21
N LEU A 17 -3.52 -7.58 5.13
CA LEU A 17 -3.08 -7.93 3.78
C LEU A 17 -1.86 -7.10 3.37
N VAL A 18 -1.88 -5.77 3.54
CA VAL A 18 -0.74 -4.91 3.21
C VAL A 18 0.49 -5.31 4.03
N LEU A 19 0.32 -5.50 5.35
CA LEU A 19 1.41 -5.89 6.23
C LEU A 19 1.97 -7.28 5.88
N ALA A 20 1.13 -8.24 5.50
CA ALA A 20 1.56 -9.57 5.09
C ALA A 20 2.34 -9.52 3.76
N VAL A 21 1.84 -8.79 2.76
CA VAL A 21 2.56 -8.60 1.48
C VAL A 21 3.91 -7.91 1.73
N CYS A 22 3.93 -6.86 2.53
CA CYS A 22 5.16 -6.18 2.94
C CYS A 22 6.12 -7.13 3.65
N ALA A 23 5.65 -7.94 4.60
CA ALA A 23 6.49 -8.89 5.32
C ALA A 23 7.13 -9.94 4.39
N VAL A 24 6.38 -10.43 3.40
CA VAL A 24 6.91 -11.36 2.39
C VAL A 24 7.99 -10.69 1.55
N VAL A 25 7.73 -9.50 1.01
CA VAL A 25 8.73 -8.75 0.22
C VAL A 25 9.97 -8.44 1.05
N ALA A 26 9.80 -8.00 2.30
CA ALA A 26 10.90 -7.75 3.22
C ALA A 26 11.72 -9.01 3.50
N ALA A 27 11.09 -10.19 3.62
CA ALA A 27 11.82 -11.44 3.82
C ALA A 27 12.72 -11.79 2.62
N PHE A 28 12.24 -11.58 1.40
CA PHE A 28 13.05 -11.77 0.18
C PHE A 28 14.20 -10.76 0.09
N ALA A 29 13.90 -9.47 0.27
CA ALA A 29 14.92 -8.41 0.24
C ALA A 29 15.97 -8.62 1.35
N PHE A 30 15.56 -9.02 2.55
CA PHE A 30 16.47 -9.36 3.63
C PHE A 30 17.36 -10.56 3.28
N GLY A 31 16.80 -11.61 2.68
CA GLY A 31 17.57 -12.76 2.20
C GLY A 31 18.62 -12.37 1.17
N ALA A 32 18.26 -11.53 0.19
CA ALA A 32 19.19 -11.00 -0.81
C ALA A 32 20.30 -10.17 -0.16
N LEU A 33 19.94 -9.26 0.77
CA LEU A 33 20.90 -8.44 1.48
C LEU A 33 21.89 -9.28 2.32
N VAL A 34 21.41 -10.31 3.01
CA VAL A 34 22.26 -11.20 3.81
C VAL A 34 23.25 -11.96 2.91
N ARG A 35 22.80 -12.46 1.75
CA ARG A 35 23.68 -13.13 0.78
C ARG A 35 24.72 -12.17 0.22
N ALA A 36 24.29 -11.00 -0.26
CA ALA A 36 25.20 -10.01 -0.81
C ALA A 36 26.22 -9.53 0.24
N ARG A 37 25.79 -9.33 1.50
CA ARG A 37 26.71 -9.02 2.60
C ARG A 37 27.68 -10.14 2.91
N ALA A 38 27.26 -11.40 2.84
CA ALA A 38 28.16 -12.53 3.04
C ALA A 38 29.27 -12.53 1.97
N GLU A 39 28.92 -12.29 0.70
CA GLU A 39 29.88 -12.20 -0.40
C GLU A 39 30.77 -10.95 -0.33
N LEU A 40 30.24 -9.81 0.13
CA LEU A 40 31.03 -8.58 0.28
C LEU A 40 31.93 -8.59 1.53
N SER A 41 31.56 -9.33 2.59
CA SER A 41 32.30 -9.33 3.87
C SER A 41 33.78 -9.73 3.80
N PRO A 42 34.22 -10.73 3.01
CA PRO A 42 35.64 -11.05 2.90
C PRO A 42 36.45 -10.02 2.10
N LEU A 43 35.79 -9.13 1.33
CA LEU A 43 36.44 -8.14 0.47
C LEU A 43 37.02 -7.00 1.30
N THR A 44 38.15 -7.25 1.94
CA THR A 44 38.85 -6.31 2.82
C THR A 44 40.07 -5.67 2.16
N GLY A 45 40.64 -6.31 1.13
CA GLY A 45 41.75 -5.77 0.34
C GLY A 45 41.29 -4.64 -0.57
N ARG A 46 42.09 -3.58 -0.69
CA ARG A 46 41.83 -2.43 -1.58
C ARG A 46 43.08 -2.12 -2.38
N THR A 47 42.94 -1.98 -3.70
CA THR A 47 44.04 -1.57 -4.58
C THR A 47 43.51 -0.90 -5.84
N ARG A 48 44.39 -0.32 -6.66
CA ARG A 48 44.05 0.10 -8.01
C ARG A 48 44.39 -1.02 -8.99
N GLY A 49 43.41 -1.39 -9.79
CA GLY A 49 43.57 -2.30 -10.92
C GLY A 49 43.34 -1.58 -12.24
N GLU A 50 43.61 -2.27 -13.33
CA GLU A 50 43.39 -1.82 -14.69
C GLU A 50 42.36 -2.73 -15.36
N VAL A 51 41.41 -2.13 -16.07
CA VAL A 51 40.44 -2.87 -16.87
C VAL A 51 41.14 -3.44 -18.10
N THR A 52 41.25 -4.77 -18.16
CA THR A 52 41.95 -5.47 -19.25
C THR A 52 41.01 -5.97 -20.34
N GLY A 53 39.73 -6.13 -20.04
CA GLY A 53 38.73 -6.63 -20.99
C GLY A 53 37.33 -6.21 -20.59
N VAL A 54 36.46 -6.04 -21.58
CA VAL A 54 35.06 -5.66 -21.39
C VAL A 54 34.19 -6.50 -22.32
N ASP A 55 33.20 -7.18 -21.76
CA ASP A 55 32.12 -7.81 -22.53
C ASP A 55 30.83 -7.01 -22.34
N GLN A 56 30.50 -6.20 -23.35
CA GLN A 56 29.28 -5.39 -23.34
C GLN A 56 27.99 -6.21 -23.55
N LYS A 57 28.08 -7.46 -24.03
CA LYS A 57 26.89 -8.30 -24.22
C LYS A 57 26.40 -8.85 -22.89
N VAL A 58 27.33 -9.23 -22.00
CA VAL A 58 27.04 -9.85 -20.70
C VAL A 58 27.28 -8.88 -19.54
N TRP A 59 27.74 -7.65 -19.82
CA TRP A 59 28.05 -6.62 -18.84
C TRP A 59 29.07 -7.11 -17.81
N THR A 60 30.15 -7.72 -18.28
CA THR A 60 31.26 -8.17 -17.44
C THR A 60 32.54 -7.41 -17.79
N VAL A 61 33.40 -7.24 -16.79
CA VAL A 61 34.69 -6.58 -16.94
C VAL A 61 35.78 -7.44 -16.32
N ASP A 62 36.85 -7.66 -17.08
CA ASP A 62 38.08 -8.27 -16.59
C ASP A 62 38.98 -7.18 -16.04
N VAL A 63 39.34 -7.28 -14.76
CA VAL A 63 40.23 -6.34 -14.09
C VAL A 63 41.48 -7.07 -13.63
N SER A 64 42.65 -6.47 -13.83
CA SER A 64 43.92 -7.00 -13.34
C SER A 64 44.61 -6.03 -12.39
N TRP A 65 45.30 -6.54 -11.37
CA TRP A 65 46.06 -5.74 -10.42
C TRP A 65 47.24 -6.53 -9.85
N VAL A 66 48.11 -5.82 -9.13
CA VAL A 66 49.29 -6.40 -8.49
C VAL A 66 49.07 -6.44 -6.97
N LEU A 67 49.30 -7.60 -6.36
CA LEU A 67 49.28 -7.77 -4.91
C LEU A 67 50.56 -7.19 -4.28
N SER A 68 50.55 -6.98 -2.97
CA SER A 68 51.74 -6.54 -2.22
C SER A 68 52.94 -7.50 -2.38
N SER A 69 52.69 -8.77 -2.71
CA SER A 69 53.71 -9.77 -3.03
C SER A 69 54.33 -9.63 -4.43
N GLY A 70 53.88 -8.68 -5.25
CA GLY A 70 54.28 -8.53 -6.66
C GLY A 70 53.56 -9.48 -7.61
N ARG A 71 52.74 -10.42 -7.12
CA ARG A 71 51.94 -11.33 -7.96
C ARG A 71 50.81 -10.56 -8.65
N ARG A 72 50.71 -10.70 -9.97
CA ARG A 72 49.56 -10.19 -10.75
C ARG A 72 48.37 -11.15 -10.65
N VAL A 73 47.19 -10.59 -10.42
CA VAL A 73 45.91 -11.31 -10.34
C VAL A 73 44.92 -10.65 -11.29
N ALA A 74 43.98 -11.43 -11.82
CA ALA A 74 42.84 -10.92 -12.57
C ALA A 74 41.53 -11.52 -12.04
N ALA A 75 40.43 -10.79 -12.20
CA ALA A 75 39.09 -11.23 -11.89
C ALA A 75 38.08 -10.70 -12.91
N THR A 76 37.10 -11.52 -13.24
CA THR A 76 35.95 -11.12 -14.06
C THR A 76 34.82 -10.68 -13.12
N VAL A 77 34.38 -9.43 -13.26
CA VAL A 77 33.38 -8.80 -12.39
C VAL A 77 32.13 -8.48 -13.21
N PRO A 78 30.94 -9.01 -12.82
CA PRO A 78 29.68 -8.61 -13.43
C PRO A 78 29.28 -7.21 -12.98
N LEU A 79 28.74 -6.41 -13.90
CA LEU A 79 28.33 -5.02 -13.70
C LEU A 79 26.84 -4.84 -13.94
N GLU A 80 26.27 -3.84 -13.26
CA GLU A 80 24.90 -3.37 -13.47
C GLU A 80 24.87 -1.92 -14.02
N ALA A 81 26.04 -1.38 -14.34
CA ALA A 81 26.25 -0.06 -14.93
C ALA A 81 27.13 -0.18 -16.18
N PRO A 82 27.08 0.81 -17.11
CA PRO A 82 27.87 0.75 -18.34
C PRO A 82 29.35 0.50 -18.01
N PRO A 83 29.99 -0.50 -18.65
CA PRO A 83 31.34 -0.86 -18.29
C PRO A 83 32.32 0.29 -18.60
N PRO A 84 33.31 0.52 -17.73
CA PRO A 84 34.41 1.44 -18.04
C PRO A 84 35.19 0.97 -19.27
N GLU A 85 35.89 1.91 -19.93
CA GLU A 85 36.75 1.59 -21.07
C GLU A 85 37.97 0.75 -20.67
N THR A 86 38.47 -0.07 -21.60
CA THR A 86 39.72 -0.82 -21.43
C THR A 86 40.90 0.13 -21.19
N GLY A 87 41.80 -0.23 -20.28
CA GLY A 87 42.96 0.57 -19.88
C GLY A 87 42.66 1.60 -18.77
N VAL A 88 41.40 1.75 -18.36
CA VAL A 88 41.03 2.65 -17.26
C VAL A 88 41.43 2.03 -15.92
N ALA A 89 42.08 2.83 -15.08
CA ALA A 89 42.38 2.45 -13.71
C ALA A 89 41.12 2.54 -12.83
N VAL A 90 40.81 1.45 -12.13
CA VAL A 90 39.63 1.33 -11.26
C VAL A 90 40.03 0.89 -9.86
N LEU A 91 39.22 1.27 -8.85
CA LEU A 91 39.41 0.76 -7.50
C LEU A 91 38.88 -0.66 -7.41
N VAL A 92 39.72 -1.60 -6.96
CA VAL A 92 39.37 -3.01 -6.77
C VAL A 92 39.29 -3.31 -5.29
N ALA A 93 38.15 -3.85 -4.88
CA ALA A 93 37.92 -4.45 -3.59
C ALA A 93 38.00 -5.98 -3.74
N TYR A 94 38.92 -6.65 -3.05
CA TYR A 94 39.16 -8.09 -3.23
C TYR A 94 39.30 -8.83 -1.89
N ASP A 95 39.06 -10.14 -1.91
CA ASP A 95 39.32 -11.04 -0.79
C ASP A 95 40.82 -11.40 -0.75
N PRO A 96 41.58 -11.03 0.31
CA PRO A 96 42.99 -11.39 0.42
C PRO A 96 43.25 -12.90 0.44
N ALA A 97 42.31 -13.71 0.94
CA ALA A 97 42.39 -15.17 0.97
C ALA A 97 42.06 -15.80 -0.40
N ASN A 98 41.19 -15.15 -1.18
CA ASN A 98 40.85 -15.55 -2.55
C ASN A 98 40.86 -14.35 -3.51
N PRO A 99 42.03 -13.91 -4.02
CA PRO A 99 42.12 -12.67 -4.80
C PRO A 99 41.34 -12.63 -6.11
N SER A 100 40.87 -13.77 -6.66
CA SER A 100 39.99 -13.75 -7.83
C SER A 100 38.55 -13.34 -7.48
N HIS A 101 38.17 -13.35 -6.20
CA HIS A 101 36.92 -12.80 -5.72
C HIS A 101 37.09 -11.30 -5.47
N ALA A 102 36.57 -10.49 -6.39
CA ALA A 102 36.71 -9.05 -6.35
C ALA A 102 35.48 -8.32 -6.89
N VAL A 103 35.31 -7.07 -6.46
CA VAL A 103 34.30 -6.14 -6.96
C VAL A 103 34.93 -4.79 -7.29
N ILE A 104 34.28 -4.08 -8.21
CA ILE A 104 34.61 -2.69 -8.57
C ILE A 104 33.35 -1.81 -8.41
N PRO A 105 33.47 -0.47 -8.42
CA PRO A 105 32.31 0.40 -8.50
C PRO A 105 31.40 0.02 -9.69
N GLY A 106 30.10 -0.08 -9.45
CA GLY A 106 29.13 -0.55 -10.46
C GLY A 106 28.99 -2.07 -10.57
N ALA A 107 29.70 -2.85 -9.75
CA ALA A 107 29.53 -4.30 -9.68
C ALA A 107 28.09 -4.68 -9.30
N ALA A 108 27.56 -5.69 -9.99
CA ALA A 108 26.21 -6.21 -9.79
C ALA A 108 25.96 -6.61 -8.32
N LEU A 109 26.96 -7.20 -7.65
CA LEU A 109 26.87 -7.57 -6.24
C LEU A 109 26.66 -6.36 -5.31
N VAL A 110 27.31 -5.23 -5.62
CA VAL A 110 27.16 -3.99 -4.82
C VAL A 110 25.79 -3.37 -5.08
N ALA A 111 25.36 -3.35 -6.33
CA ALA A 111 24.04 -2.84 -6.73
C ALA A 111 22.89 -3.71 -6.16
N GLU A 112 23.04 -5.03 -6.11
CA GLU A 112 22.09 -5.94 -5.46
C GLU A 112 21.98 -5.65 -3.95
N ALA A 113 23.10 -5.45 -3.26
CA ALA A 113 23.10 -5.09 -1.84
C ALA A 113 22.39 -3.75 -1.59
N ASP A 114 22.66 -2.74 -2.42
CA ASP A 114 22.06 -1.41 -2.31
C ASP A 114 20.55 -1.47 -2.56
N ARG A 115 20.13 -2.13 -3.65
CA ARG A 115 18.72 -2.37 -3.99
C ARG A 115 17.97 -3.07 -2.87
N ALA A 116 18.52 -4.19 -2.38
CA ALA A 116 17.89 -4.95 -1.29
C ALA A 116 17.72 -4.10 -0.03
N SER A 117 18.68 -3.21 0.27
CA SER A 117 18.58 -2.27 1.37
C SER A 117 17.51 -1.18 1.15
N GLY A 118 17.42 -0.65 -0.07
CA GLY A 118 16.41 0.32 -0.47
C GLY A 118 14.99 -0.26 -0.42
N GLU A 119 14.81 -1.49 -0.91
CA GLU A 119 13.55 -2.24 -0.84
C GLU A 119 13.10 -2.44 0.62
N LEU A 120 14.01 -2.85 1.51
CA LEU A 120 13.70 -3.00 2.94
C LEU A 120 13.25 -1.69 3.58
N LEU A 121 13.95 -0.58 3.30
CA LEU A 121 13.58 0.73 3.81
C LEU A 121 12.20 1.16 3.29
N PHE A 122 11.95 1.01 2.00
CA PHE A 122 10.67 1.33 1.38
C PHE A 122 9.53 0.55 2.03
N VAL A 123 9.69 -0.77 2.16
CA VAL A 123 8.69 -1.64 2.78
C VAL A 123 8.44 -1.27 4.24
N LEU A 124 9.50 -0.96 5.00
CA LEU A 124 9.38 -0.49 6.37
C LEU A 124 8.56 0.81 6.46
N VAL A 125 8.84 1.79 5.60
CA VAL A 125 8.08 3.04 5.54
C VAL A 125 6.62 2.80 5.24
N VAL A 126 6.30 1.92 4.27
CA VAL A 126 4.93 1.55 3.93
C VAL A 126 4.22 0.90 5.12
N MET A 127 4.85 -0.07 5.79
CA MET A 127 4.28 -0.72 6.97
C MET A 127 4.00 0.26 8.10
N VAL A 128 4.95 1.14 8.41
CA VAL A 128 4.80 2.16 9.46
C VAL A 128 3.66 3.12 9.10
N LEU A 129 3.61 3.61 7.87
CA LEU A 129 2.56 4.52 7.40
C LEU A 129 1.17 3.90 7.54
N VAL A 130 1.02 2.66 7.07
CA VAL A 130 -0.24 1.91 7.11
C VAL A 130 -0.66 1.65 8.56
N ALA A 131 0.27 1.22 9.42
CA ALA A 131 0.02 0.98 10.83
C ALA A 131 -0.41 2.26 11.55
N VAL A 132 0.32 3.37 11.36
CA VAL A 132 0.02 4.68 11.98
C VAL A 132 -1.34 5.20 11.54
N ILE A 133 -1.65 5.18 10.23
CA ILE A 133 -2.95 5.64 9.73
C ILE A 133 -4.09 4.76 10.26
N SER A 134 -3.94 3.43 10.22
CA SER A 134 -4.96 2.51 10.74
C SER A 134 -5.17 2.68 12.25
N ALA A 135 -4.09 2.79 13.03
CA ALA A 135 -4.14 3.03 14.48
C ALA A 135 -4.79 4.38 14.82
N TRP A 136 -4.39 5.46 14.15
CA TRP A 136 -4.99 6.79 14.30
C TRP A 136 -6.49 6.76 14.02
N ARG A 137 -6.91 6.05 12.95
CA ARG A 137 -8.33 5.94 12.62
C ARG A 137 -9.12 5.15 13.64
N ALA A 138 -8.57 4.06 14.16
CA ALA A 138 -9.18 3.29 15.23
C ALA A 138 -9.31 4.14 16.51
N ALA A 139 -8.23 4.82 16.91
CA ALA A 139 -8.17 5.66 18.10
C ALA A 139 -9.18 6.82 18.05
N THR A 140 -9.29 7.50 16.91
CA THR A 140 -10.24 8.61 16.72
C THR A 140 -11.71 8.16 16.71
N ARG A 141 -11.99 6.88 16.41
CA ARG A 141 -13.36 6.35 16.28
C ARG A 141 -13.84 5.59 17.52
N VAL A 142 -12.94 4.97 18.28
CA VAL A 142 -13.31 4.15 19.45
C VAL A 142 -14.08 4.93 20.52
N ARG A 143 -13.91 6.25 20.58
CA ARG A 143 -14.59 7.12 21.54
C ARG A 143 -15.91 7.70 21.03
N LEU A 144 -16.23 7.55 19.74
CA LEU A 144 -17.45 8.14 19.18
C LEU A 144 -18.74 7.64 19.87
N PRO A 145 -18.92 6.33 20.16
CA PRO A 145 -20.14 5.85 20.82
C PRO A 145 -20.37 6.39 22.24
N ARG A 146 -19.38 7.07 22.83
CA ARG A 146 -19.49 7.69 24.17
C ARG A 146 -19.98 9.13 24.14
N ARG A 147 -20.19 9.70 22.95
CA ARG A 147 -20.67 11.09 22.79
C ARG A 147 -22.17 11.19 23.04
N HIS A 148 -22.64 12.43 23.21
CA HIS A 148 -24.06 12.73 23.32
C HIS A 148 -24.82 12.13 22.13
N VAL A 149 -25.96 11.51 22.40
CA VAL A 149 -26.85 10.93 21.40
C VAL A 149 -27.96 11.92 21.02
N GLU A 150 -28.10 12.24 19.74
CA GLU A 150 -29.21 13.06 19.21
C GLU A 150 -29.96 12.27 18.12
N SER A 151 -31.29 12.39 18.06
CA SER A 151 -32.08 11.81 16.97
C SER A 151 -32.26 12.84 15.86
N VAL A 152 -31.77 12.53 14.66
CA VAL A 152 -31.83 13.45 13.51
C VAL A 152 -32.46 12.71 12.32
N SER A 153 -33.42 13.36 11.67
CA SER A 153 -33.99 12.84 10.42
C SER A 153 -32.95 12.90 9.31
N MET A 154 -32.69 11.74 8.71
CA MET A 154 -31.64 11.55 7.71
C MET A 154 -32.12 10.69 6.55
N ARG A 155 -31.40 10.83 5.44
CA ARG A 155 -31.47 9.92 4.31
C ARG A 155 -30.10 9.41 3.93
N ARG A 156 -30.06 8.19 3.40
CA ARG A 156 -28.85 7.68 2.76
C ARG A 156 -28.80 8.19 1.33
N ILE A 157 -27.62 8.68 0.96
CA ILE A 157 -27.26 8.93 -0.43
C ILE A 157 -26.01 8.11 -0.77
N ARG A 158 -26.01 7.50 -1.94
CA ARG A 158 -24.82 6.88 -2.52
C ARG A 158 -24.30 7.82 -3.59
N VAL A 159 -23.01 8.13 -3.53
CA VAL A 159 -22.36 9.03 -4.49
C VAL A 159 -21.30 8.25 -5.24
N GLN A 160 -21.42 8.22 -6.56
CA GLN A 160 -20.47 7.58 -7.46
C GLN A 160 -19.62 8.62 -8.19
N LYS A 161 -18.30 8.50 -8.09
CA LYS A 161 -17.33 9.30 -8.83
C LYS A 161 -16.40 8.36 -9.59
N GLY A 162 -16.64 8.23 -10.90
CA GLY A 162 -15.98 7.23 -11.74
C GLY A 162 -16.36 5.81 -11.32
N LEU A 163 -15.35 4.99 -11.04
CA LEU A 163 -15.53 3.60 -10.59
C LEU A 163 -15.69 3.47 -9.07
N LEU A 164 -15.55 4.56 -8.32
CA LEU A 164 -15.67 4.56 -6.86
C LEU A 164 -17.06 5.01 -6.44
N ALA A 165 -17.68 4.25 -5.56
CA ALA A 165 -18.90 4.65 -4.88
C ALA A 165 -18.70 4.73 -3.37
N ARG A 166 -19.39 5.67 -2.73
CA ARG A 166 -19.34 5.89 -1.28
C ARG A 166 -20.72 6.18 -0.73
N SER A 167 -21.03 5.62 0.43
CA SER A 167 -22.25 5.93 1.19
C SER A 167 -22.08 7.18 2.05
N TRP A 168 -23.11 8.01 2.07
CA TRP A 168 -23.23 9.19 2.92
C TRP A 168 -24.61 9.22 3.58
N LEU A 169 -24.68 9.86 4.74
CA LEU A 169 -25.94 10.28 5.37
C LEU A 169 -26.09 11.78 5.20
N GLU A 170 -27.24 12.21 4.70
CA GLU A 170 -27.61 13.62 4.56
C GLU A 170 -28.63 13.96 5.65
N THR A 171 -28.37 15.04 6.40
CA THR A 171 -29.35 15.59 7.34
C THR A 171 -30.48 16.31 6.61
N GLU A 172 -31.72 16.12 7.02
CA GLU A 172 -32.85 16.90 6.49
C GLU A 172 -32.89 18.34 7.05
N ARG A 173 -32.33 18.56 8.24
CA ARG A 173 -32.26 19.88 8.87
C ARG A 173 -31.35 20.85 8.11
N THR A 174 -31.80 22.10 7.97
CA THR A 174 -31.01 23.21 7.43
C THR A 174 -30.12 23.84 8.51
N PRO A 175 -28.84 24.15 8.23
CA PRO A 175 -28.12 23.86 6.99
C PRO A 175 -27.75 22.38 6.89
N ARG A 176 -27.86 21.80 5.68
CA ARG A 176 -27.58 20.38 5.47
C ARG A 176 -26.13 20.02 5.80
N ARG A 177 -25.94 18.79 6.27
CA ARG A 177 -24.66 18.16 6.57
C ARG A 177 -24.61 16.79 5.93
N TRP A 178 -23.44 16.47 5.38
CA TRP A 178 -23.18 15.19 4.74
C TRP A 178 -22.11 14.45 5.54
N ILE A 179 -22.50 13.29 6.07
CA ILE A 179 -21.67 12.45 6.92
C ILE A 179 -21.24 11.23 6.11
N PRO A 180 -19.96 11.11 5.73
CA PRO A 180 -19.51 9.93 5.01
C PRO A 180 -19.39 8.76 6.00
N VAL A 181 -20.02 7.63 5.67
CA VAL A 181 -20.04 6.43 6.52
C VAL A 181 -19.32 5.28 5.82
N TYR A 182 -18.87 4.29 6.59
CA TYR A 182 -18.47 3.03 5.98
C TYR A 182 -19.72 2.27 5.54
N PHE A 183 -19.58 1.49 4.46
CA PHE A 183 -20.69 0.68 3.99
C PHE A 183 -21.08 -0.39 5.01
N ASP A 184 -22.39 -0.51 5.22
CA ASP A 184 -23.03 -1.58 5.97
C ASP A 184 -24.36 -1.92 5.29
N PRO A 185 -24.78 -3.20 5.20
CA PRO A 185 -26.06 -3.57 4.59
C PRO A 185 -27.29 -2.88 5.19
N SER A 186 -27.25 -2.48 6.47
CA SER A 186 -28.32 -1.71 7.13
C SER A 186 -28.61 -0.38 6.42
N LEU A 187 -27.60 0.19 5.74
CA LEU A 187 -27.76 1.39 4.91
C LEU A 187 -28.65 1.14 3.71
N VAL A 188 -28.63 -0.06 3.11
CA VAL A 188 -29.43 -0.38 1.92
C VAL A 188 -30.92 -0.40 2.23
N VAL A 189 -31.29 -0.82 3.44
CA VAL A 189 -32.68 -0.94 3.91
C VAL A 189 -33.16 0.30 4.67
N LEU A 190 -32.39 1.39 4.69
CA LEU A 190 -32.81 2.62 5.34
C LEU A 190 -33.85 3.35 4.47
N ALA A 191 -35.10 3.41 4.94
CA ALA A 191 -36.14 4.21 4.31
C ALA A 191 -35.80 5.70 4.35
N THR A 192 -36.21 6.45 3.32
CA THR A 192 -35.93 7.89 3.23
C THR A 192 -37.21 8.71 3.35
N PRO A 193 -37.30 9.67 4.29
CA PRO A 193 -36.39 9.94 5.41
C PRO A 193 -36.64 9.02 6.62
N SER A 194 -35.63 8.81 7.47
CA SER A 194 -35.75 8.04 8.73
C SER A 194 -35.06 8.75 9.90
N PRO A 195 -35.60 8.66 11.14
CA PRO A 195 -34.88 9.10 12.32
C PRO A 195 -33.67 8.21 12.57
N VAL A 196 -32.48 8.80 12.68
CA VAL A 196 -31.21 8.12 12.94
C VAL A 196 -30.60 8.68 14.22
N ARG A 197 -30.14 7.81 15.12
CA ARG A 197 -29.42 8.25 16.33
C ARG A 197 -27.98 8.56 15.96
N LEU A 198 -27.53 9.77 16.26
CA LEU A 198 -26.16 10.23 16.03
C LEU A 198 -25.41 10.32 17.35
N TYR A 199 -24.16 9.88 17.34
CA TYR A 199 -23.22 10.07 18.43
C TYR A 199 -22.31 11.26 18.13
N GLY A 200 -22.66 12.43 18.68
CA GLY A 200 -22.08 13.73 18.39
C GLY A 200 -23.01 14.63 17.56
N ASP A 201 -22.63 15.91 17.43
CA ASP A 201 -23.42 16.94 16.74
C ASP A 201 -22.81 17.22 15.35
N PRO A 202 -23.47 16.93 14.21
CA PRO A 202 -22.90 17.12 12.88
C PRO A 202 -22.73 18.59 12.47
N TRP A 203 -23.25 19.56 13.24
CA TRP A 203 -23.00 20.98 13.03
C TRP A 203 -21.76 21.51 13.77
N ARG A 204 -21.30 20.81 14.81
CA ARG A 204 -20.14 21.19 15.64
C ARG A 204 -18.97 20.22 15.52
N ASP A 205 -19.25 18.93 15.50
CA ASP A 205 -18.26 17.87 15.50
C ASP A 205 -17.77 17.52 14.09
N ARG A 206 -16.44 17.31 13.99
CA ARG A 206 -15.80 16.85 12.76
C ARG A 206 -16.13 15.39 12.42
N LEU A 207 -16.37 14.55 13.43
CA LEU A 207 -16.65 13.12 13.27
C LEU A 207 -17.89 12.77 14.08
N VAL A 208 -18.84 12.10 13.45
CA VAL A 208 -20.09 11.66 14.06
C VAL A 208 -20.34 10.22 13.63
N ALA A 209 -20.72 9.35 14.56
CA ALA A 209 -21.16 7.99 14.26
C ALA A 209 -22.69 7.94 14.22
N ALA A 210 -23.27 7.05 13.41
CA ALA A 210 -24.71 6.90 13.28
C ALA A 210 -25.13 5.50 13.74
N GLU A 211 -26.25 5.36 14.44
CA GLU A 211 -26.84 4.07 14.77
C GLU A 211 -28.06 3.82 13.89
N ILE A 212 -28.03 2.74 13.14
CA ILE A 212 -29.11 2.33 12.25
C ILE A 212 -29.45 0.87 12.55
N ALA A 213 -30.71 0.61 12.89
CA ALA A 213 -31.20 -0.72 13.25
C ALA A 213 -30.30 -1.43 14.30
N GLY A 214 -29.90 -0.70 15.35
CA GLY A 214 -29.03 -1.20 16.43
C GLY A 214 -27.56 -1.39 16.05
N THR A 215 -27.15 -1.02 14.83
CA THR A 215 -25.76 -1.11 14.37
C THR A 215 -25.12 0.27 14.34
N VAL A 216 -23.99 0.43 15.06
CA VAL A 216 -23.20 1.67 15.03
C VAL A 216 -22.33 1.70 13.78
N LEU A 217 -22.62 2.65 12.90
CA LEU A 217 -21.88 2.98 11.69
C LEU A 217 -20.87 4.07 11.97
N TYR A 218 -19.59 3.70 11.85
CA TYR A 218 -18.50 4.65 12.00
C TYR A 218 -18.34 5.53 10.75
N PRO A 219 -17.91 6.79 10.93
CA PRO A 219 -17.67 7.68 9.80
C PRO A 219 -16.41 7.26 9.03
N SER A 220 -16.52 7.20 7.71
CA SER A 220 -15.37 6.97 6.82
C SER A 220 -14.56 8.25 6.56
N GLY A 221 -15.02 9.42 7.04
CA GLY A 221 -14.36 10.71 6.89
C GLY A 221 -15.01 11.81 7.74
N PRO A 222 -14.54 13.06 7.65
CA PRO A 222 -15.13 14.17 8.38
C PRO A 222 -16.53 14.53 7.84
N VAL A 223 -17.38 15.08 8.70
CA VAL A 223 -18.64 15.72 8.30
C VAL A 223 -18.33 16.89 7.37
N THR A 224 -19.10 17.02 6.30
CA THR A 224 -18.90 18.06 5.29
C THR A 224 -20.10 19.01 5.21
N LYS A 225 -19.83 20.26 4.80
CA LYS A 225 -20.82 21.33 4.60
C LYS A 225 -21.22 21.54 3.14
N ALA A 226 -20.59 20.81 2.22
CA ALA A 226 -20.85 20.90 0.79
C ALA A 226 -21.32 19.53 0.29
N GLU A 227 -22.20 19.53 -0.70
CA GLU A 227 -22.68 18.30 -1.30
C GLU A 227 -21.50 17.52 -1.92
N PRO A 228 -21.40 16.20 -1.66
CA PRO A 228 -20.35 15.37 -2.25
C PRO A 228 -20.47 15.34 -3.79
N ARG A 229 -19.34 15.59 -4.47
CA ARG A 229 -19.27 15.58 -5.93
C ARG A 229 -19.42 14.16 -6.50
N GLY A 230 -20.34 13.98 -7.45
CA GLY A 230 -20.53 12.74 -8.21
C GLY A 230 -21.99 12.51 -8.60
N ARG A 231 -22.26 11.37 -9.23
CA ARG A 231 -23.63 10.92 -9.50
C ARG A 231 -24.26 10.45 -8.20
N ARG A 232 -25.38 11.07 -7.83
CA ARG A 232 -26.16 10.77 -6.63
C ARG A 232 -27.20 9.69 -6.93
N VAL A 233 -27.34 8.74 -6.01
CA VAL A 233 -28.38 7.71 -6.00
C VAL A 233 -28.96 7.68 -4.59
N ASP A 234 -30.25 8.00 -4.49
CA ASP A 234 -30.96 8.02 -3.21
C ASP A 234 -31.58 6.66 -2.92
N ASN A 235 -31.77 6.39 -1.63
CA ASN A 235 -32.53 5.23 -1.20
C ASN A 235 -34.02 5.40 -1.51
N PRO A 236 -34.76 4.28 -1.65
CA PRO A 236 -36.20 4.34 -1.87
C PRO A 236 -36.92 4.90 -0.62
N SER A 237 -38.09 5.49 -0.85
CA SER A 237 -38.97 5.97 0.22
C SER A 237 -39.62 4.82 1.00
N GLN A 238 -39.81 3.67 0.37
CA GLN A 238 -40.33 2.45 0.98
C GLN A 238 -39.39 1.26 0.76
N VAL A 239 -39.30 0.37 1.74
CA VAL A 239 -38.45 -0.82 1.70
C VAL A 239 -39.31 -2.02 1.32
N ASP A 240 -39.14 -2.50 0.10
CA ASP A 240 -39.78 -3.73 -0.40
C ASP A 240 -38.85 -4.96 -0.27
N ASP A 241 -39.36 -6.13 -0.66
CA ASP A 241 -38.58 -7.38 -0.62
C ASP A 241 -37.40 -7.38 -1.59
N SER A 242 -37.46 -6.59 -2.67
CA SER A 242 -36.35 -6.43 -3.62
C SER A 242 -35.16 -5.70 -2.98
N VAL A 243 -35.43 -4.67 -2.16
CA VAL A 243 -34.42 -3.91 -1.40
C VAL A 243 -33.80 -4.78 -0.32
N ARG A 244 -34.61 -5.60 0.37
CA ARG A 244 -34.10 -6.57 1.36
C ARG A 244 -33.20 -7.62 0.70
N SER A 245 -33.63 -8.19 -0.43
CA SER A 245 -32.82 -9.14 -1.21
C SER A 245 -31.49 -8.52 -1.64
N ARG A 246 -31.50 -7.27 -2.13
CA ARG A 246 -30.28 -6.52 -2.48
C ARG A 246 -29.37 -6.32 -1.27
N ALA A 247 -29.90 -6.00 -0.10
CA ALA A 247 -29.10 -5.85 1.12
C ALA A 247 -28.38 -7.15 1.51
N VAL A 248 -29.03 -8.30 1.34
CA VAL A 248 -28.42 -9.62 1.57
C VAL A 248 -27.30 -9.90 0.56
N THR A 249 -27.55 -9.70 -0.74
CA THR A 249 -26.53 -9.97 -1.78
C THR A 249 -25.32 -9.02 -1.69
N THR A 250 -25.51 -7.82 -1.15
CA THR A 250 -24.42 -6.85 -0.91
C THR A 250 -23.53 -7.19 0.29
N ARG A 251 -23.84 -8.26 1.05
CA ARG A 251 -22.99 -8.73 2.16
C ARG A 251 -21.69 -9.39 1.70
N GLY A 252 -21.65 -9.93 0.49
CA GLY A 252 -20.54 -10.78 0.02
C GLY A 252 -19.21 -10.05 -0.11
N ALA A 253 -18.13 -10.68 0.38
CA ALA A 253 -16.76 -10.21 0.21
C ALA A 253 -16.36 -10.10 -1.27
N VAL A 254 -16.83 -11.01 -2.12
CA VAL A 254 -16.56 -10.97 -3.58
C VAL A 254 -17.07 -9.68 -4.21
N ARG A 255 -18.27 -9.21 -3.81
CA ARG A 255 -18.85 -7.97 -4.35
C ARG A 255 -18.08 -6.74 -3.87
N GLN A 256 -17.61 -6.77 -2.63
CA GLN A 256 -16.69 -5.76 -2.09
C GLN A 256 -15.39 -5.71 -2.91
N THR A 257 -14.73 -6.86 -3.10
CA THR A 257 -13.49 -6.94 -3.89
C THR A 257 -13.69 -6.46 -5.33
N ARG A 258 -14.81 -6.78 -5.97
CA ARG A 258 -15.13 -6.28 -7.33
C ARG A 258 -15.29 -4.76 -7.38
N ALA A 259 -15.92 -4.16 -6.37
CA ALA A 259 -16.03 -2.70 -6.27
C ALA A 259 -14.66 -2.04 -6.06
N ASP A 260 -13.78 -2.70 -5.31
CA ASP A 260 -12.46 -2.17 -4.97
C ASP A 260 -11.41 -2.45 -6.07
N ALA A 261 -11.66 -3.44 -6.95
CA ALA A 261 -10.75 -3.87 -8.01
C ALA A 261 -10.39 -2.73 -8.98
N ALA A 262 -11.26 -1.74 -9.15
CA ALA A 262 -10.97 -0.56 -9.96
C ALA A 262 -9.70 0.19 -9.51
N LEU A 263 -9.37 0.17 -8.22
CA LEU A 263 -8.14 0.77 -7.70
C LEU A 263 -6.91 -0.12 -7.91
N VAL A 264 -7.09 -1.42 -8.14
CA VAL A 264 -6.02 -2.40 -8.31
C VAL A 264 -5.50 -2.40 -9.75
N VAL A 265 -6.34 -2.06 -10.74
CA VAL A 265 -5.99 -2.00 -12.17
C VAL A 265 -4.64 -1.31 -12.48
N PRO A 266 -4.30 -0.13 -11.92
CA PRO A 266 -3.03 0.52 -12.21
C PRO A 266 -1.80 -0.13 -11.54
N ALA A 267 -1.97 -1.08 -10.61
CA ALA A 267 -0.85 -1.63 -9.83
C ALA A 267 0.26 -2.27 -10.69
N PRO A 268 -0.02 -3.07 -11.74
CA PRO A 268 1.03 -3.61 -12.60
C PRO A 268 1.80 -2.53 -13.38
N LEU A 269 1.15 -1.42 -13.74
CA LEU A 269 1.80 -0.30 -14.42
C LEU A 269 2.74 0.44 -13.46
N VAL A 270 2.32 0.62 -12.21
CA VAL A 270 3.18 1.17 -11.15
C VAL A 270 4.38 0.24 -10.90
N GLY A 271 4.14 -1.08 -10.87
CA GLY A 271 5.19 -2.07 -10.75
C GLY A 271 6.20 -2.03 -11.90
N LEU A 272 5.73 -1.86 -13.14
CA LEU A 272 6.59 -1.74 -14.33
C LEU A 272 7.46 -0.48 -14.28
N LEU A 273 6.86 0.65 -13.89
CA LEU A 273 7.60 1.90 -13.72
C LEU A 273 8.69 1.75 -12.64
N TRP A 274 8.34 1.11 -11.51
CA TRP A 274 9.29 0.88 -10.42
C TRP A 274 10.44 -0.01 -10.87
N SER A 275 10.15 -1.17 -11.47
CA SER A 275 11.16 -2.11 -11.94
C SER A 275 12.09 -1.49 -12.98
N TYR A 276 11.56 -0.61 -13.84
CA TYR A 276 12.37 0.12 -14.82
C TYR A 276 13.33 1.12 -14.16
N VAL A 277 12.85 1.89 -13.16
CA VAL A 277 13.66 2.90 -12.46
C VAL A 277 14.73 2.24 -11.57
N ASP A 278 14.38 1.15 -10.90
CA ASP A 278 15.24 0.43 -9.97
C ASP A 278 16.23 -0.53 -10.68
N GLY A 279 16.08 -0.71 -12.01
CA GLY A 279 16.77 -1.74 -12.78
C GLY A 279 16.41 -3.17 -12.35
N GLY A 280 15.46 -3.33 -11.43
CA GLY A 280 15.04 -4.61 -10.90
C GLY A 280 14.27 -5.40 -11.96
N GLY A 281 14.61 -6.68 -12.11
CA GLY A 281 13.91 -7.56 -13.04
C GLY A 281 12.49 -7.90 -12.59
N PHE A 282 12.01 -9.06 -13.07
CA PHE A 282 10.69 -9.59 -12.74
C PHE A 282 10.35 -9.63 -11.23
N PRO A 283 11.28 -9.98 -10.30
CA PRO A 283 10.96 -9.97 -8.87
C PRO A 283 10.60 -8.59 -8.32
N SER A 284 11.33 -7.53 -8.72
CA SER A 284 11.06 -6.15 -8.30
C SER A 284 9.72 -5.67 -8.85
N TRP A 285 9.43 -5.97 -10.12
CA TRP A 285 8.12 -5.71 -10.73
C TRP A 285 6.97 -6.35 -9.94
N LEU A 286 7.10 -7.65 -9.61
CA LEU A 286 6.07 -8.40 -8.91
C LEU A 286 5.86 -7.85 -7.49
N ALA A 287 6.94 -7.59 -6.76
CA ALA A 287 6.90 -7.01 -5.42
C ALA A 287 6.17 -5.65 -5.41
N ALA A 288 6.58 -4.73 -6.29
CA ALA A 288 5.98 -3.41 -6.41
C ALA A 288 4.50 -3.48 -6.83
N THR A 289 4.15 -4.40 -7.74
CA THR A 289 2.76 -4.65 -8.15
C THR A 289 1.91 -5.12 -6.98
N LEU A 290 2.38 -6.11 -6.21
CA LEU A 290 1.63 -6.67 -5.08
C LEU A 290 1.44 -5.63 -3.96
N ILE A 291 2.48 -4.86 -3.63
CA ILE A 291 2.40 -3.78 -2.64
C ILE A 291 1.38 -2.72 -3.09
N SER A 292 1.46 -2.29 -4.35
CA SER A 292 0.54 -1.31 -4.92
C SER A 292 -0.91 -1.78 -4.93
N ALA A 293 -1.15 -3.05 -5.29
CA ALA A 293 -2.47 -3.67 -5.27
C ALA A 293 -3.04 -3.74 -3.84
N ALA A 294 -2.22 -4.16 -2.87
CA ALA A 294 -2.64 -4.22 -1.47
C ALA A 294 -2.97 -2.83 -0.91
N LEU A 295 -2.14 -1.82 -1.22
CA LEU A 295 -2.37 -0.42 -0.83
C LEU A 295 -3.64 0.15 -1.46
N ALA A 296 -3.93 -0.19 -2.72
CA ALA A 296 -5.15 0.20 -3.40
C ALA A 296 -6.40 -0.33 -2.69
N LEU A 297 -6.40 -1.62 -2.31
CA LEU A 297 -7.50 -2.23 -1.54
C LEU A 297 -7.63 -1.61 -0.15
N TRP A 298 -6.52 -1.35 0.53
CA TRP A 298 -6.51 -0.65 1.81
C TRP A 298 -7.05 0.77 1.69
N LEU A 299 -6.72 1.50 0.62
CA LEU A 299 -7.25 2.85 0.36
C LEU A 299 -8.76 2.83 0.08
N ALA A 300 -9.27 1.84 -0.65
CA ALA A 300 -10.70 1.62 -0.83
C ALA A 300 -11.40 1.41 0.52
N ALA A 301 -10.87 0.52 1.35
CA ALA A 301 -11.39 0.24 2.69
C ALA A 301 -11.38 1.50 3.56
N LEU A 302 -10.29 2.28 3.55
CA LEU A 302 -10.20 3.56 4.25
C LEU A 302 -11.27 4.55 3.79
N ARG A 303 -11.56 4.62 2.49
CA ARG A 303 -12.57 5.54 1.96
C ARG A 303 -14.00 5.09 2.27
N GLY A 304 -14.20 3.82 2.64
CA GLY A 304 -15.51 3.23 2.87
C GLY A 304 -16.27 3.03 1.58
N SER A 305 -15.63 2.33 0.63
CA SER A 305 -16.24 1.95 -0.64
C SER A 305 -17.57 1.21 -0.45
N ASP A 306 -18.51 1.50 -1.35
CA ASP A 306 -19.88 1.01 -1.30
C ASP A 306 -20.16 0.05 -2.48
N PRO A 307 -20.26 -1.26 -2.22
CA PRO A 307 -20.49 -2.28 -3.24
C PRO A 307 -21.96 -2.44 -3.66
N SER A 308 -22.89 -1.64 -3.14
CA SER A 308 -24.35 -1.80 -3.40
C SER A 308 -24.79 -1.56 -4.83
#